data_AF-A0A7K1C9G3-F1
#
_entry.id   AF-A0A7K1C9G3-F1
#
_cell.length_a   1.000
_cell.length_b   1.000
_cell.length_c   1.000
_cell.angle_alpha   90.00
_cell.angle_beta   90.00
_cell.angle_gamma   90.00
#
_symmetry.space_group_name_H-M   'P 1'
#
loop_
_entity.id
_entity.type
_entity.pdbx_description
1 polymer ?
#
loop_
_entity_poly.entity_id
_entity_poly.type
_entity_poly.pdbx_seq_one_letter_code
_entity_poly.pdbx_strand_id
1 'polypeptide(L)'
;MTMPDYLREMAARVSNWGRWGADDRRGTLNLIDEAAVRRGMASARQGKVFSLTYPFDEDGPQLGFIPGRVNPERKMISLNHSMSGDPGDFTSSDDAVTMGVQASTHLDSLAHVGYDGLLYNGLSDTTTDETGSTELGIEKVGPVVSRGILLDIARLHGVDFFDDAHAIGGDDLDKAAALGGITVMPGDIVCVRTGHQHWLRVGDKVHYSYPTPGLGQKS
;
A
#
# COMPACT_ATOMS: atom_id res chain seq x y z
N MET A 1 16.45 -16.26 1.94
CA MET A 1 16.72 -16.73 0.56
C MET A 1 17.54 -15.65 -0.13
N THR A 2 18.69 -15.97 -0.71
CA THR A 2 19.49 -14.98 -1.46
C THR A 2 18.77 -14.59 -2.75
N MET A 3 18.80 -13.30 -3.11
CA MET A 3 18.20 -12.83 -4.36
C MET A 3 18.88 -13.52 -5.56
N PRO A 4 18.13 -14.24 -6.42
CA PRO A 4 18.67 -14.91 -7.60
C PRO A 4 19.38 -13.95 -8.57
N ASP A 5 20.41 -14.43 -9.26
CA ASP A 5 21.24 -13.62 -10.17
C ASP A 5 20.42 -12.95 -11.28
N TYR A 6 19.45 -13.68 -11.86
CA TYR A 6 18.58 -13.11 -12.91
C TYR A 6 17.78 -11.89 -12.41
N LEU A 7 17.44 -11.82 -11.11
CA LEU A 7 16.78 -10.66 -10.53
C LEU A 7 17.73 -9.48 -10.34
N ARG A 8 19.00 -9.74 -10.01
CA ARG A 8 20.03 -8.69 -9.93
C ARG A 8 20.27 -8.07 -11.30
N GLU A 9 20.40 -8.90 -12.33
CA GLU A 9 20.54 -8.46 -13.72
C GLU A 9 19.32 -7.67 -14.19
N MET A 10 18.11 -8.15 -13.87
CA MET A 10 16.87 -7.44 -14.20
C MET A 10 16.79 -6.10 -13.47
N ALA A 11 17.05 -6.06 -12.16
CA ALA A 11 17.02 -4.83 -11.37
C ALA A 11 18.01 -3.78 -11.89
N ALA A 12 19.22 -4.19 -12.28
CA ALA A 12 20.20 -3.30 -12.90
C ALA A 12 19.71 -2.70 -14.23
N ARG A 13 18.88 -3.43 -14.99
CA ARG A 13 18.32 -2.97 -16.26
C ARG A 13 17.08 -2.09 -16.11
N VAL A 14 16.29 -2.26 -15.05
CA VAL A 14 14.98 -1.60 -14.86
C VAL A 14 14.93 -0.66 -13.65
N SER A 15 16.06 -0.05 -13.29
CA SER A 15 16.15 0.88 -12.15
C SER A 15 15.79 2.33 -12.53
N ASN A 16 15.15 3.04 -11.59
CA ASN A 16 14.95 4.49 -11.67
C ASN A 16 16.01 5.29 -10.85
N TRP A 17 17.07 4.65 -10.35
CA TRP A 17 18.10 5.38 -9.60
C TRP A 17 18.73 6.47 -10.46
N GLY A 18 18.92 7.64 -9.86
CA GLY A 18 19.42 8.84 -10.54
C GLY A 18 18.42 9.53 -11.49
N ARG A 19 17.25 8.93 -11.78
CA ARG A 19 16.27 9.51 -12.73
C ARG A 19 15.81 10.91 -12.34
N TRP A 20 15.67 11.18 -11.04
CA TRP A 20 15.28 12.49 -10.49
C TRP A 20 16.43 13.16 -9.71
N GLY A 21 17.67 12.73 -9.93
CA GLY A 21 18.86 13.21 -9.22
C GLY A 21 19.27 12.31 -8.05
N ALA A 22 20.54 12.45 -7.62
CA ALA A 22 21.14 11.63 -6.56
C ALA A 22 20.54 11.92 -5.16
N ASP A 23 20.00 13.12 -4.97
CA ASP A 23 19.38 13.52 -3.70
C ASP A 23 17.87 13.20 -3.63
N ASP A 24 17.30 12.58 -4.67
CA ASP A 24 15.89 12.22 -4.65
C ASP A 24 15.60 11.16 -3.58
N ARG A 25 14.48 11.37 -2.88
CA ARG A 25 13.93 10.49 -1.84
C ARG A 25 12.47 10.11 -2.07
N ARG A 26 11.89 10.57 -3.19
CA ARG A 26 10.44 10.45 -3.47
C ARG A 26 10.12 9.42 -4.55
N GLY A 27 11.08 9.09 -5.42
CA GLY A 27 10.94 8.00 -6.39
C GLY A 27 9.84 8.25 -7.42
N THR A 28 9.10 7.20 -7.79
CA THR A 28 8.07 7.26 -8.84
C THR A 28 6.92 8.21 -8.56
N LEU A 29 6.74 8.64 -7.30
CA LEU A 29 5.78 9.70 -6.94
C LEU A 29 6.14 11.06 -7.56
N ASN A 30 7.38 11.26 -8.01
CA ASN A 30 7.78 12.41 -8.81
C ASN A 30 7.08 12.47 -10.19
N LEU A 31 6.44 11.37 -10.63
CA LEU A 31 5.56 11.38 -11.81
C LEU A 31 4.21 12.03 -11.53
N ILE A 32 3.84 12.24 -10.27
CA ILE A 32 2.64 12.97 -9.88
C ILE A 32 2.97 14.46 -9.89
N ASP A 33 2.98 15.02 -11.10
CA ASP A 33 3.11 16.44 -11.35
C ASP A 33 1.74 17.15 -11.34
N GLU A 34 1.73 18.46 -11.57
CA GLU A 34 0.48 19.21 -11.63
C GLU A 34 -0.48 18.72 -12.73
N ALA A 35 0.03 18.20 -13.84
CA ALA A 35 -0.80 17.67 -14.91
C ALA A 35 -1.48 16.36 -14.49
N ALA A 36 -0.79 15.49 -13.75
CA ALA A 36 -1.35 14.31 -13.12
C ALA A 36 -2.42 14.67 -12.07
N VAL A 37 -2.15 15.65 -11.21
CA VAL A 37 -3.12 16.16 -10.23
C VAL A 37 -4.37 16.68 -10.94
N ARG A 38 -4.21 17.55 -11.95
CA ARG A 38 -5.35 18.08 -12.73
C ARG A 38 -6.15 16.98 -13.40
N ARG A 39 -5.49 15.95 -13.94
CA ARG A 39 -6.16 14.77 -14.54
C ARG A 39 -6.94 13.96 -13.50
N GLY A 40 -6.40 13.79 -12.30
CA GLY A 40 -7.09 13.14 -11.16
C GLY A 40 -8.35 13.91 -10.74
N MET A 41 -8.21 15.21 -10.50
CA MET A 41 -9.35 16.09 -10.17
C MET A 41 -10.40 16.09 -11.28
N ALA A 42 -9.94 16.13 -12.54
CA ALA A 42 -10.79 16.00 -13.71
C ALA A 42 -11.36 14.57 -13.92
N SER A 43 -11.16 13.62 -13.02
CA SER A 43 -11.84 12.31 -13.08
C SER A 43 -13.08 12.25 -12.17
N ALA A 44 -13.16 13.12 -11.14
CA ALA A 44 -14.33 13.23 -10.29
C ALA A 44 -15.48 13.92 -11.04
N ARG A 45 -16.53 13.17 -11.37
CA ARG A 45 -17.73 13.68 -12.08
C ARG A 45 -19.04 13.46 -11.35
N GLN A 46 -19.15 12.32 -10.66
CA GLN A 46 -20.41 11.88 -10.04
C GLN A 46 -20.47 12.18 -8.53
N GLY A 47 -19.37 12.65 -7.92
CA GLY A 47 -19.30 12.86 -6.46
C GLY A 47 -19.42 11.57 -5.63
N LYS A 48 -19.32 10.39 -6.24
CA LYS A 48 -19.35 9.10 -5.54
C LYS A 48 -18.01 8.87 -4.85
N VAL A 49 -18.08 8.45 -3.59
CA VAL A 49 -16.93 8.19 -2.74
C VAL A 49 -16.97 6.72 -2.30
N PHE A 50 -15.82 6.05 -2.41
CA PHE A 50 -15.65 4.66 -1.98
C PHE A 50 -14.45 4.61 -1.04
N SER A 51 -14.63 4.04 0.15
CA SER A 51 -13.48 3.70 0.98
C SER A 51 -12.79 2.46 0.40
N LEU A 52 -11.45 2.51 0.33
CA LEU A 52 -10.60 1.38 -0.03
C LEU A 52 -9.89 0.79 1.20
N THR A 53 -10.30 1.19 2.40
CA THR A 53 -9.73 0.70 3.65
C THR A 53 -10.42 -0.56 4.13
N TYR A 54 -9.67 -1.47 4.72
CA TYR A 54 -10.25 -2.48 5.61
C TYR A 54 -10.71 -1.85 6.93
N PRO A 55 -11.62 -2.50 7.66
CA PRO A 55 -11.85 -2.18 9.07
C PRO A 55 -10.53 -2.14 9.81
N PHE A 56 -10.36 -1.09 10.60
CA PHE A 56 -9.15 -0.79 11.34
C PHE A 56 -9.41 -1.12 12.81
N ASP A 57 -9.41 -2.41 13.11
CA ASP A 57 -9.80 -2.96 14.41
C ASP A 57 -9.04 -4.25 14.76
N GLU A 58 -9.33 -4.78 15.95
CA GLU A 58 -8.68 -5.95 16.56
C GLU A 58 -8.90 -7.24 15.75
N ASP A 59 -9.98 -7.28 14.95
CA ASP A 59 -10.34 -8.38 14.08
C ASP A 59 -9.68 -8.30 12.69
N GLY A 60 -8.68 -7.43 12.53
CA GLY A 60 -7.88 -7.30 11.32
C GLY A 60 -7.18 -8.59 10.85
N PRO A 61 -6.46 -8.49 9.72
CA PRO A 61 -5.92 -9.66 9.01
C PRO A 61 -4.68 -10.29 9.65
N GLN A 62 -4.08 -9.67 10.68
CA GLN A 62 -2.81 -10.14 11.23
C GLN A 62 -3.00 -11.43 12.04
N LEU A 63 -2.18 -12.44 11.73
CA LEU A 63 -2.11 -13.73 12.43
C LEU A 63 -0.79 -13.92 13.21
N GLY A 64 0.05 -12.87 13.30
CA GLY A 64 1.33 -12.93 14.01
C GLY A 64 2.45 -13.66 13.27
N PHE A 65 2.32 -13.89 11.95
CA PHE A 65 3.39 -14.48 11.12
C PHE A 65 4.69 -13.66 11.15
N ILE A 66 4.56 -12.35 11.28
CA ILE A 66 5.68 -11.45 11.53
C ILE A 66 5.64 -11.10 13.02
N PRO A 67 6.66 -11.50 13.80
CA PRO A 67 6.72 -11.19 15.23
C PRO A 67 6.50 -9.69 15.50
N GLY A 68 5.57 -9.37 16.39
CA GLY A 68 5.24 -7.99 16.76
C GLY A 68 4.30 -7.24 15.81
N ARG A 69 3.96 -7.79 14.63
CA ARG A 69 2.92 -7.21 13.77
C ARG A 69 1.54 -7.66 14.24
N VAL A 70 0.94 -6.85 15.10
CA VAL A 70 -0.41 -7.05 15.66
C VAL A 70 -1.47 -6.25 14.91
N ASN A 71 -2.73 -6.69 14.97
CA ASN A 71 -3.88 -5.90 14.52
C ASN A 71 -3.97 -4.59 15.32
N PRO A 72 -4.68 -3.56 14.79
CA PRO A 72 -5.00 -2.36 15.56
C PRO A 72 -5.74 -2.69 16.86
N GLU A 73 -5.11 -2.37 17.99
CA GLU A 73 -5.69 -2.49 19.32
C GLU A 73 -6.06 -1.10 19.83
N ARG A 74 -7.36 -0.84 20.03
CA ARG A 74 -7.86 0.45 20.51
C ARG A 74 -8.19 0.37 21.99
N LYS A 75 -7.58 1.24 22.79
CA LYS A 75 -7.83 1.35 24.22
C LYS A 75 -8.32 2.74 24.59
N MET A 76 -9.46 2.83 25.25
CA MET A 76 -9.93 4.09 25.85
C MET A 76 -8.95 4.51 26.96
N ILE A 77 -8.48 5.74 26.89
CA ILE A 77 -7.65 6.40 27.92
C ILE A 77 -8.57 7.03 28.96
N SER A 78 -9.65 7.67 28.51
CA SER A 78 -10.64 8.34 29.35
C SER A 78 -12.04 8.20 28.76
N LEU A 79 -13.06 8.18 29.63
CA LEU A 79 -14.46 8.05 29.24
C LEU A 79 -15.25 9.18 29.88
N ASN A 80 -15.81 10.06 29.04
CA ASN A 80 -16.61 11.21 29.43
C ASN A 80 -15.97 12.00 30.59
N HIS A 81 -14.65 12.19 30.54
CA HIS A 81 -13.90 12.92 31.54
C HIS A 81 -14.39 14.37 31.58
N SER A 82 -14.96 14.77 32.71
CA SER A 82 -15.39 16.15 32.89
C SER A 82 -14.19 17.07 33.04
N MET A 83 -14.14 18.11 32.21
CA MET A 83 -13.08 19.13 32.30
C MET A 83 -13.38 20.20 33.36
N SER A 84 -14.65 20.36 33.74
CA SER A 84 -15.10 21.30 34.78
C SER A 84 -15.34 20.64 36.14
N GLY A 85 -15.34 19.30 36.20
CA GLY A 85 -15.69 18.52 37.39
C GLY A 85 -17.18 18.20 37.50
N ASP A 86 -18.04 18.84 36.69
CA ASP A 86 -19.45 18.49 36.54
C ASP A 86 -19.62 17.49 35.37
N PRO A 87 -20.08 16.25 35.61
CA PRO A 87 -20.36 15.29 34.54
C PRO A 87 -21.47 15.71 33.57
N GLY A 88 -22.30 16.69 33.93
CA GLY A 88 -23.37 17.23 33.07
C GLY A 88 -22.92 18.36 32.14
N ASP A 89 -21.67 18.80 32.24
CA ASP A 89 -21.10 19.90 31.46
C ASP A 89 -20.14 19.35 30.38
N PHE A 90 -19.11 20.12 29.99
CA PHE A 90 -18.15 19.71 28.97
C PHE A 90 -17.35 18.47 29.39
N THR A 91 -17.49 17.40 28.60
CA THR A 91 -16.78 16.13 28.77
C THR A 91 -16.03 15.74 27.50
N SER A 92 -14.92 15.02 27.65
CA SER A 92 -14.17 14.42 26.54
C SER A 92 -13.93 12.93 26.78
N SER A 93 -13.70 12.18 25.69
CA SER A 93 -13.21 10.81 25.76
C SER A 93 -12.02 10.70 24.81
N ASP A 94 -10.92 10.18 25.32
CA ASP A 94 -9.70 9.97 24.55
C ASP A 94 -9.37 8.48 24.46
N ASP A 95 -8.73 8.09 23.36
CA ASP A 95 -8.28 6.74 23.11
C ASP A 95 -6.84 6.69 22.58
N ALA A 96 -6.25 5.50 22.64
CA ALA A 96 -4.96 5.15 22.07
C ALA A 96 -5.14 3.97 21.13
N VAL A 97 -4.34 3.94 20.06
CA VAL A 97 -4.20 2.79 19.17
C VAL A 97 -2.77 2.29 19.19
N THR A 98 -2.58 0.99 19.38
CA THR A 98 -1.29 0.31 19.18
C THR A 98 -1.41 -0.64 17.99
N MET A 99 -0.46 -0.56 17.06
CA MET A 99 -0.43 -1.45 15.90
C MET A 99 0.97 -1.49 15.27
N GLY A 100 1.21 -2.51 14.44
CA GLY A 100 2.25 -2.41 13.41
C GLY A 100 1.79 -1.51 12.27
N VAL A 101 2.65 -0.65 11.72
CA VAL A 101 2.25 0.30 10.67
C VAL A 101 1.90 -0.37 9.33
N GLN A 102 2.22 -1.65 9.14
CA GLN A 102 1.79 -2.50 8.02
C GLN A 102 0.60 -3.42 8.35
N ALA A 103 -0.11 -3.21 9.47
CA ALA A 103 -1.11 -4.16 9.97
C ALA A 103 -2.47 -4.12 9.25
N SER A 104 -2.79 -3.04 8.55
CA SER A 104 -4.06 -2.90 7.80
C SER A 104 -3.80 -2.23 6.45
N THR A 105 -4.79 -1.63 5.78
CA THR A 105 -4.56 -0.84 4.56
C THR A 105 -3.48 0.22 4.82
N HIS A 106 -2.36 0.14 4.12
CA HIS A 106 -1.17 0.94 4.39
C HIS A 106 -0.45 1.36 3.09
N LEU A 107 0.54 2.23 3.25
CA LEU A 107 1.51 2.59 2.23
C LEU A 107 2.90 2.24 2.75
N ASP A 108 3.64 1.42 2.01
CA ASP A 108 5.04 1.16 2.28
C ASP A 108 5.90 2.28 1.69
N SER A 109 6.77 2.87 2.51
CA SER A 109 7.75 3.84 2.03
C SER A 109 8.91 3.12 1.32
N LEU A 110 9.75 3.91 0.62
CA LEU A 110 10.95 3.38 -0.05
C LEU A 110 12.03 2.87 0.92
N ALA A 111 11.87 3.13 2.22
CA ALA A 111 12.70 2.54 3.28
C ALA A 111 12.26 1.13 3.70
N HIS A 112 11.08 0.65 3.28
CA HIS A 112 10.51 -0.59 3.82
C HIS A 112 11.29 -1.85 3.42
N VAL A 113 11.79 -1.89 2.17
CA VAL A 113 12.45 -3.07 1.61
C VAL A 113 13.71 -2.65 0.84
N GLY A 114 14.82 -3.29 1.18
CA GLY A 114 16.09 -3.19 0.46
C GLY A 114 16.60 -4.54 -0.01
N TYR A 115 17.64 -4.52 -0.83
CA TYR A 115 18.41 -5.71 -1.19
C TYR A 115 19.88 -5.32 -1.35
N ASP A 116 20.80 -6.26 -1.13
CA ASP A 116 22.25 -6.02 -1.21
C ASP A 116 22.79 -4.90 -0.31
N GLY A 117 22.15 -4.68 0.85
CA GLY A 117 22.53 -3.59 1.74
C GLY A 117 22.12 -2.21 1.21
N LEU A 118 21.25 -2.15 0.19
CA LEU A 118 20.86 -0.93 -0.48
C LEU A 118 19.35 -0.74 -0.51
N LEU A 119 18.95 0.52 -0.41
CA LEU A 119 17.61 1.06 -0.60
C LEU A 119 17.54 1.85 -1.92
N TYR A 120 16.39 2.50 -2.17
CA TYR A 120 16.22 3.37 -3.33
C TYR A 120 17.35 4.40 -3.47
N ASN A 121 17.75 4.65 -4.72
CA ASN A 121 18.78 5.60 -5.13
C ASN A 121 20.19 5.29 -4.60
N GLY A 122 20.46 4.03 -4.25
CA GLY A 122 21.79 3.58 -3.80
C GLY A 122 22.12 3.96 -2.38
N LEU A 123 21.13 4.33 -1.58
CA LEU A 123 21.30 4.58 -0.16
C LEU A 123 21.58 3.27 0.57
N SER A 124 22.45 3.33 1.58
CA SER A 124 22.68 2.20 2.49
C SER A 124 21.38 1.85 3.24
N ASP A 125 21.13 0.57 3.47
CA ASP A 125 20.03 0.12 4.35
C ASP A 125 20.25 0.50 5.81
N THR A 126 21.49 0.80 6.19
CA THR A 126 21.88 1.33 7.52
C THR A 126 21.32 2.72 7.82
N THR A 127 20.62 3.38 6.89
CA THR A 127 19.86 4.61 7.18
C THR A 127 18.59 4.34 7.97
N THR A 128 18.23 3.06 8.12
CA THR A 128 17.13 2.59 8.97
C THR A 128 17.70 1.80 10.15
N ASP A 129 17.32 2.18 11.36
CA ASP A 129 17.72 1.55 12.61
C ASP A 129 16.54 1.45 13.59
N GLU A 130 16.80 1.08 14.85
CA GLU A 130 15.77 0.96 15.88
C GLU A 130 15.02 2.26 16.20
N THR A 131 15.55 3.41 15.80
CA THR A 131 14.91 4.72 16.00
C THR A 131 14.04 5.13 14.81
N GLY A 132 14.14 4.39 13.69
CA GLY A 132 13.37 4.60 12.47
C GLY A 132 14.27 4.81 11.25
N SER A 133 13.67 5.35 10.19
CA SER A 133 14.36 5.61 8.94
C SER A 133 14.72 7.08 8.81
N THR A 134 16.01 7.38 8.65
CA THR A 134 16.53 8.74 8.50
C THR A 134 16.44 9.23 7.04
N GLU A 135 16.33 8.30 6.10
CA GLU A 135 16.20 8.55 4.67
C GLU A 135 15.01 7.74 4.13
N LEU A 136 14.30 8.24 3.12
CA LEU A 136 13.19 7.49 2.49
C LEU A 136 12.01 7.14 3.42
N GLY A 137 11.94 7.79 4.58
CA GLY A 137 10.79 7.71 5.48
C GLY A 137 9.50 8.18 4.81
N ILE A 138 8.36 7.78 5.36
CA ILE A 138 7.04 8.07 4.78
C ILE A 138 6.76 9.57 4.67
N GLU A 139 7.39 10.39 5.51
CA GLU A 139 7.33 11.85 5.47
C GLU A 139 7.92 12.44 4.17
N LYS A 140 8.78 11.69 3.45
CA LYS A 140 9.35 12.11 2.16
C LYS A 140 8.38 11.98 0.99
N VAL A 141 7.28 11.22 1.14
CA VAL A 141 6.25 11.01 0.10
C VAL A 141 5.56 12.34 -0.24
N GLY A 142 5.31 13.17 0.77
CA GLY A 142 4.51 14.38 0.64
C GLY A 142 3.04 14.09 0.30
N PRO A 143 2.26 15.10 -0.12
CA PRO A 143 0.86 14.89 -0.51
C PRO A 143 0.75 14.07 -1.79
N VAL A 144 -0.25 13.19 -1.84
CA VAL A 144 -0.56 12.34 -2.99
C VAL A 144 -1.98 12.61 -3.44
N VAL A 145 -2.12 13.24 -4.60
CA VAL A 145 -3.40 13.42 -5.30
C VAL A 145 -3.17 13.08 -6.76
N SER A 146 -3.85 12.06 -7.26
CA SER A 146 -3.75 11.67 -8.67
C SER A 146 -4.98 10.91 -9.13
N ARG A 147 -5.01 10.56 -10.42
CA ARG A 147 -5.99 9.64 -10.98
C ARG A 147 -5.69 8.22 -10.53
N GLY A 148 -6.64 7.57 -9.86
CA GLY A 148 -6.62 6.14 -9.59
C GLY A 148 -7.23 5.35 -10.76
N ILE A 149 -6.62 4.23 -11.13
CA ILE A 149 -7.12 3.30 -12.16
C ILE A 149 -7.28 1.93 -11.50
N LEU A 150 -8.49 1.37 -11.54
CA LEU A 150 -8.75 0.01 -11.11
C LEU A 150 -8.59 -0.95 -12.29
N LEU A 151 -7.57 -1.82 -12.23
CA LEU A 151 -7.41 -2.95 -13.15
C LEU A 151 -8.00 -4.19 -12.49
N ASP A 152 -9.11 -4.69 -13.04
CA ASP A 152 -9.87 -5.81 -12.48
C ASP A 152 -9.42 -7.14 -13.07
N ILE A 153 -8.40 -7.74 -12.45
CA ILE A 153 -7.77 -8.99 -12.92
C ILE A 153 -8.69 -10.19 -12.67
N ALA A 154 -9.39 -10.23 -11.54
CA ALA A 154 -10.38 -11.28 -11.29
C ALA A 154 -11.44 -11.28 -12.41
N ARG A 155 -11.99 -10.10 -12.75
CA ARG A 155 -12.96 -9.97 -13.84
C ARG A 155 -12.38 -10.34 -15.21
N LEU A 156 -11.13 -9.98 -15.50
CA LEU A 156 -10.45 -10.39 -16.74
C LEU A 156 -10.45 -11.90 -16.91
N HIS A 157 -10.23 -12.64 -15.82
CA HIS A 157 -10.21 -14.10 -15.78
C HIS A 157 -11.59 -14.74 -15.56
N GLY A 158 -12.66 -13.94 -15.52
CA GLY A 158 -14.03 -14.44 -15.35
C GLY A 158 -14.34 -15.00 -13.96
N VAL A 159 -13.58 -14.61 -12.94
CA VAL A 159 -13.74 -15.03 -11.55
C VAL A 159 -14.03 -13.85 -10.63
N ASP A 160 -14.58 -14.12 -9.45
CA ASP A 160 -14.76 -13.10 -8.41
C ASP A 160 -13.50 -12.89 -7.56
N PHE A 161 -12.72 -13.97 -7.39
CA PHE A 161 -11.45 -14.04 -6.68
C PHE A 161 -10.66 -15.28 -7.14
N PHE A 162 -9.36 -15.33 -6.86
CA PHE A 162 -8.52 -16.50 -7.11
C PHE A 162 -8.42 -17.37 -5.84
N ASP A 163 -8.55 -18.69 -6.01
CA ASP A 163 -8.39 -19.67 -4.93
C ASP A 163 -6.92 -19.98 -4.61
N ASP A 164 -6.02 -19.70 -5.55
CA ASP A 164 -4.60 -20.04 -5.49
C ASP A 164 -3.68 -18.82 -5.65
N ALA A 165 -2.36 -19.07 -5.62
CA ALA A 165 -1.33 -18.06 -5.86
C ALA A 165 -1.21 -17.71 -7.35
N HIS A 166 -2.29 -17.20 -7.94
CA HIS A 166 -2.30 -16.77 -9.34
C HIS A 166 -1.27 -15.65 -9.56
N ALA A 167 -0.31 -15.90 -10.47
CA ALA A 167 0.72 -14.94 -10.83
C ALA A 167 0.19 -14.00 -11.93
N ILE A 168 0.12 -12.71 -11.60
CA ILE A 168 -0.39 -11.66 -12.50
C ILE A 168 0.79 -11.07 -13.27
N GLY A 169 0.81 -11.29 -14.58
CA GLY A 169 1.87 -10.82 -15.47
C GLY A 169 1.58 -9.43 -16.07
N GLY A 170 2.57 -8.86 -16.78
CA GLY A 170 2.39 -7.60 -17.51
C GLY A 170 1.24 -7.66 -18.53
N ASP A 171 1.12 -8.78 -19.25
CA ASP A 171 0.05 -9.04 -20.21
C ASP A 171 -1.35 -8.98 -19.59
N ASP A 172 -1.51 -9.42 -18.34
CA ASP A 172 -2.79 -9.32 -17.63
C ASP A 172 -3.15 -7.86 -17.34
N LEU A 173 -2.16 -7.05 -16.96
CA LEU A 173 -2.35 -5.62 -16.73
C LEU A 173 -2.75 -4.90 -18.02
N ASP A 174 -2.07 -5.20 -19.13
CA ASP A 174 -2.38 -4.63 -20.44
C ASP A 174 -3.78 -5.03 -20.92
N LYS A 175 -4.15 -6.31 -20.78
CA LYS A 175 -5.48 -6.82 -21.13
C LYS A 175 -6.56 -6.20 -20.24
N ALA A 176 -6.32 -6.03 -18.94
CA ALA A 176 -7.27 -5.40 -18.03
C ALA A 176 -7.45 -3.91 -18.35
N ALA A 177 -6.38 -3.20 -18.71
CA ALA A 177 -6.45 -1.81 -19.16
C ALA A 177 -7.27 -1.70 -20.46
N ALA A 178 -7.02 -2.60 -21.42
CA ALA A 178 -7.78 -2.68 -22.68
C ALA A 178 -9.27 -3.01 -22.45
N LEU A 179 -9.58 -3.95 -21.54
CA LEU A 179 -10.96 -4.30 -21.16
C LEU A 179 -11.71 -3.09 -20.58
N GLY A 180 -11.03 -2.26 -19.79
CA GLY A 180 -11.58 -1.02 -19.25
C GLY A 180 -11.61 0.15 -20.25
N GLY A 181 -10.99 0.01 -21.43
CA GLY A 181 -10.80 1.11 -22.38
C GLY A 181 -9.94 2.25 -21.82
N ILE A 182 -9.00 1.94 -20.92
CA ILE A 182 -8.19 2.92 -20.22
C ILE A 182 -6.74 2.88 -20.71
N THR A 183 -6.19 4.06 -21.00
CA THR A 183 -4.74 4.24 -21.15
C THR A 183 -4.15 4.74 -19.83
N VAL A 184 -3.21 3.98 -19.28
CA VAL A 184 -2.41 4.37 -18.11
C VAL A 184 -1.41 5.45 -18.52
N MET A 185 -1.34 6.51 -17.72
CA MET A 185 -0.51 7.69 -17.96
C MET A 185 0.47 7.89 -16.80
N PRO A 186 1.63 8.53 -17.03
CA PRO A 186 2.56 8.88 -15.96
C PRO A 186 1.87 9.62 -14.81
N GLY A 187 2.13 9.18 -13.59
CA GLY A 187 1.54 9.71 -12.36
C GLY A 187 0.21 9.07 -11.96
N ASP A 188 -0.40 8.22 -12.78
CA ASP A 188 -1.58 7.46 -12.34
C ASP A 188 -1.21 6.45 -11.25
N ILE A 189 -2.16 6.20 -10.34
CA ILE A 189 -2.06 5.17 -9.31
C ILE A 189 -2.85 3.95 -9.78
N VAL A 190 -2.16 2.85 -10.02
CA VAL A 190 -2.79 1.61 -10.48
C VAL A 190 -3.18 0.76 -9.27
N CYS A 191 -4.47 0.49 -9.12
CA CYS A 191 -5.05 -0.42 -8.14
C CYS A 191 -5.38 -1.74 -8.83
N VAL A 192 -4.79 -2.84 -8.37
CA VAL A 192 -5.02 -4.18 -8.95
C VAL A 192 -6.04 -4.94 -8.10
N ARG A 193 -7.20 -5.27 -8.68
CA ARG A 193 -8.22 -6.09 -8.00
C ARG A 193 -8.02 -7.56 -8.34
N THR A 194 -7.65 -8.33 -7.33
CA THR A 194 -7.52 -9.80 -7.39
C THR A 194 -8.71 -10.54 -6.77
N GLY A 195 -9.58 -9.82 -6.05
CA GLY A 195 -10.69 -10.42 -5.29
C GLY A 195 -10.28 -11.03 -3.94
N HIS A 196 -8.98 -11.07 -3.61
CA HIS A 196 -8.43 -11.76 -2.42
C HIS A 196 -9.03 -11.34 -1.07
N GLN A 197 -9.60 -10.12 -1.00
CA GLN A 197 -10.40 -9.65 0.13
C GLN A 197 -11.58 -10.57 0.51
N HIS A 198 -11.99 -11.46 -0.40
CA HIS A 198 -13.01 -12.48 -0.14
C HIS A 198 -12.70 -13.28 1.13
N TRP A 199 -11.47 -13.79 1.26
CA TRP A 199 -11.08 -14.65 2.37
C TRP A 199 -11.21 -13.96 3.73
N LEU A 200 -10.79 -12.69 3.81
CA LEU A 200 -10.97 -11.91 5.03
C LEU A 200 -12.46 -11.68 5.36
N ARG A 201 -13.31 -11.43 4.35
CA ARG A 201 -14.76 -11.20 4.55
C ARG A 201 -15.50 -12.44 5.05
N VAL A 202 -15.05 -13.64 4.67
CA VAL A 202 -15.64 -14.90 5.15
C VAL A 202 -14.96 -15.42 6.42
N GLY A 203 -14.01 -14.66 6.99
CA GLY A 203 -13.32 -14.99 8.23
C GLY A 203 -12.12 -15.92 8.08
N ASP A 204 -11.72 -16.28 6.85
CA ASP A 204 -10.57 -17.14 6.58
C ASP A 204 -9.28 -16.33 6.49
N LYS A 205 -8.75 -15.96 7.66
CA LYS A 205 -7.51 -15.18 7.77
C LYS A 205 -6.27 -15.96 7.31
N VAL A 206 -6.32 -17.29 7.33
CA VAL A 206 -5.20 -18.14 6.91
C VAL A 206 -5.05 -18.07 5.40
N HIS A 207 -6.12 -18.32 4.64
CA HIS A 207 -6.09 -18.17 3.18
C HIS A 207 -5.86 -16.71 2.75
N TYR A 208 -6.36 -15.74 3.52
CA TYR A 208 -6.00 -14.35 3.27
C TYR A 208 -4.48 -14.10 3.38
N SER A 209 -3.80 -14.80 4.29
CA SER A 209 -2.36 -14.65 4.50
C SER A 209 -1.52 -15.46 3.53
N TYR A 210 -1.98 -16.67 3.17
CA TYR A 210 -1.29 -17.57 2.24
C TYR A 210 -2.21 -18.73 1.80
N PRO A 211 -2.22 -19.15 0.52
CA PRO A 211 -1.54 -18.53 -0.63
C PRO A 211 -2.20 -17.23 -1.07
N THR A 212 -1.45 -16.33 -1.72
CA THR A 212 -1.99 -15.05 -2.20
C THR A 212 -1.73 -14.87 -3.70
N PRO A 213 -2.74 -14.46 -4.50
CA PRO A 213 -2.52 -14.01 -5.87
C PRO A 213 -1.81 -12.66 -5.85
N GLY A 214 -0.96 -12.38 -6.83
CA GLY A 214 -0.16 -11.17 -6.82
C GLY A 214 0.64 -10.94 -8.08
N LEU A 215 1.29 -9.77 -8.15
CA LEU A 215 2.15 -9.40 -9.27
C LEU A 215 3.34 -10.36 -9.38
N GLY A 216 3.51 -10.94 -10.57
CA GLY A 216 4.59 -11.84 -10.92
C GLY A 216 5.74 -11.15 -11.66
N GLN A 217 6.87 -11.84 -11.76
CA GLN A 217 8.08 -11.35 -12.43
C GLN A 217 8.13 -11.66 -13.94
N LYS A 218 7.15 -12.40 -14.48
CA LYS A 218 7.11 -12.85 -15.87
C LYS A 218 5.77 -12.52 -16.51
N SER A 219 5.82 -11.99 -17.73
CA SER A 219 4.83 -12.23 -18.78
C SER A 219 5.27 -13.42 -19.63
#